data_AF-A0A961EPQ0-F1
#
_entry.id   AF-A0A961EPQ0-F1
#
_cell.length_a   1.000
_cell.length_b   1.000
_cell.length_c   1.000
_cell.angle_alpha   90.00
_cell.angle_beta   90.00
_cell.angle_gamma   90.00
#
_symmetry.space_group_name_H-M   'P 1'
#
loop_
_entity.id
_entity.type
_entity.pdbx_description
1 polymer ?
#
loop_
_entity_poly.entity_id
_entity_poly.type
_entity_poly.pdbx_seq_one_letter_code
_entity_poly.pdbx_strand_id
1 'polypeptide(L)'
;MQNENTTDRSSWREIRLGKEKFQEIVKLLVEFDERSGRHSYAPLKECHFMRKAIALAEPEGLRILVRSYPGFLYYVAAELSNDQGMVTTCWVHEDGIKSERGDHESEPDHPVHGILCLTDLFDQNEPIGEDEHRTLGELMQEYMERAELCKERESPKV
;
A
#
# COMPACT_ATOMS: atom_id res chain seq x y z
N MET A 1 -8.05 21.53 -22.60
CA MET A 1 -7.83 20.61 -21.47
C MET A 1 -6.36 20.25 -21.49
N GLN A 2 -5.65 20.68 -20.46
CA GLN A 2 -4.20 20.53 -20.36
C GLN A 2 -3.87 19.06 -20.14
N ASN A 3 -2.88 18.56 -20.89
CA ASN A 3 -2.20 17.30 -20.64
C ASN A 3 -1.43 17.45 -19.32
N GLU A 4 -1.99 16.99 -18.22
CA GLU A 4 -1.20 16.73 -17.02
C GLU A 4 -0.36 15.49 -17.27
N ASN A 5 0.94 15.58 -16.98
CA ASN A 5 1.86 14.46 -16.91
C ASN A 5 1.21 13.31 -16.14
N THR A 6 0.70 12.31 -16.85
CA THR A 6 0.39 11.01 -16.27
C THR A 6 1.71 10.34 -15.96
N THR A 7 2.32 10.76 -14.84
CA THR A 7 3.33 9.97 -14.14
C THR A 7 2.77 8.57 -14.06
N ASP A 8 3.53 7.56 -14.49
CA ASP A 8 3.06 6.18 -14.55
C ASP A 8 2.71 5.70 -13.13
N ARG A 9 1.48 5.92 -12.68
CA ARG A 9 0.98 5.45 -11.38
C ARG A 9 0.92 3.93 -11.34
N SER A 10 1.10 3.27 -12.49
CA SER A 10 1.10 1.82 -12.59
C SER A 10 2.47 1.19 -12.35
N SER A 11 3.51 1.98 -12.07
CA SER A 11 4.79 1.47 -11.56
C SER A 11 4.71 1.16 -10.07
N TRP A 12 5.49 0.17 -9.62
CA TRP A 12 5.74 -0.04 -8.20
C TRP A 12 6.59 1.09 -7.63
N ARG A 13 6.26 1.55 -6.42
CA ARG A 13 6.97 2.59 -5.67
C ARG A 13 7.32 2.07 -4.29
N GLU A 14 8.49 2.41 -3.79
CA GLU A 14 8.88 2.08 -2.42
C GLU A 14 8.58 3.25 -1.48
N ILE A 15 7.87 3.00 -0.38
CA ILE A 15 7.69 4.00 0.67
C ILE A 15 8.99 4.14 1.45
N ARG A 16 9.83 5.09 1.04
CA ARG A 16 11.09 5.47 1.70
C ARG A 16 10.87 6.66 2.62
N LEU A 17 10.12 7.64 2.15
CA LEU A 17 9.69 8.81 2.91
C LEU A 17 8.34 8.51 3.56
N GLY A 18 8.25 8.69 4.88
CA GLY A 18 7.01 8.52 5.64
C GLY A 18 6.68 7.07 6.00
N LYS A 19 7.68 6.20 6.21
CA LYS A 19 7.47 4.81 6.66
C LYS A 19 6.70 4.75 7.98
N GLU A 20 7.03 5.61 8.93
CA GLU A 20 6.37 5.70 10.23
C GLU A 20 4.90 6.08 10.06
N LYS A 21 4.61 6.96 9.10
CA LYS A 21 3.24 7.37 8.76
C LYS A 21 2.45 6.25 8.10
N PHE A 22 3.09 5.47 7.23
CA PHE A 22 2.49 4.24 6.72
C PHE A 22 2.17 3.27 7.87
N GLN A 23 3.08 3.09 8.82
CA GLN A 23 2.85 2.24 9.98
C GLN A 23 1.72 2.75 10.87
N GLU A 24 1.59 4.07 11.07
CA GLU A 24 0.45 4.69 11.76
C GLU A 24 -0.89 4.32 11.09
N ILE A 25 -0.97 4.38 9.76
CA ILE A 25 -2.16 3.97 8.98
C ILE A 25 -2.47 2.49 9.23
N VAL A 26 -1.47 1.60 9.08
CA VAL A 26 -1.66 0.16 9.27
C VAL A 26 -2.05 -0.16 10.71
N LYS A 27 -1.43 0.50 11.69
CA LYS A 27 -1.74 0.33 13.11
C LYS A 27 -3.19 0.67 13.41
N LEU A 28 -3.69 1.80 12.90
CA LEU A 28 -5.09 2.20 13.08
C LEU A 28 -6.04 1.14 12.51
N LEU A 29 -5.77 0.63 11.32
CA LEU A 29 -6.58 -0.42 10.67
C LEU A 29 -6.56 -1.73 11.47
N VAL A 30 -5.38 -2.16 11.93
CA VAL A 30 -5.21 -3.37 12.77
C VAL A 30 -5.98 -3.23 14.08
N GLU A 31 -5.86 -2.08 14.77
CA GLU A 31 -6.59 -1.83 16.01
C GLU A 31 -8.10 -1.81 15.79
N PHE A 32 -8.56 -1.24 14.67
CA PHE A 32 -9.97 -1.26 14.30
C PHE A 32 -10.48 -2.69 14.06
N ASP A 33 -9.73 -3.51 13.33
CA ASP A 33 -10.06 -4.92 13.08
C ASP A 33 -10.08 -5.74 14.38
N GLU A 34 -9.20 -5.44 15.34
CA GLU A 34 -9.17 -6.06 16.67
C GLU A 34 -10.40 -5.67 17.49
N ARG A 35 -10.69 -4.37 17.60
CA ARG A 35 -11.84 -3.86 18.37
C ARG A 35 -13.18 -4.29 17.80
N SER A 36 -13.31 -4.35 16.48
CA SER A 36 -14.53 -4.77 15.80
C SER A 36 -14.71 -6.29 15.72
N GLY A 37 -13.68 -7.07 16.06
CA GLY A 37 -13.67 -8.52 15.90
C GLY A 37 -13.53 -9.02 14.45
N ARG A 38 -13.39 -8.12 13.46
CA ARG A 38 -13.29 -8.47 12.03
C ARG A 38 -12.13 -9.42 11.74
N HIS A 39 -11.01 -9.27 12.43
CA HIS A 39 -9.83 -10.14 12.29
C HIS A 39 -10.14 -11.63 12.52
N SER A 40 -11.17 -11.96 13.31
CA SER A 40 -11.55 -13.36 13.60
C SER A 40 -12.27 -14.05 12.44
N TYR A 41 -12.87 -13.27 11.53
CA TYR A 41 -13.62 -13.73 10.36
C TYR A 41 -12.81 -13.61 9.06
N ALA A 42 -11.59 -13.07 9.12
CA ALA A 42 -10.72 -12.97 7.96
C ALA A 42 -10.39 -14.38 7.41
N PRO A 43 -10.44 -14.60 6.09
CA PRO A 43 -10.13 -15.90 5.49
C PRO A 43 -8.73 -16.42 5.84
N LEU A 44 -7.76 -15.50 5.99
CA LEU A 44 -6.39 -15.77 6.39
C LEU A 44 -6.06 -14.96 7.64
N LYS A 45 -6.07 -15.61 8.80
CA LYS A 45 -5.83 -14.96 10.10
C LYS A 45 -4.39 -14.50 10.23
N GLU A 46 -3.47 -15.18 9.55
CA GLU A 46 -2.04 -14.90 9.53
C GLU A 46 -1.78 -13.50 8.95
N CYS A 47 -2.55 -13.07 7.94
CA CYS A 47 -2.45 -11.72 7.36
C CYS A 47 -2.72 -10.61 8.37
N HIS A 48 -3.53 -10.85 9.40
CA HIS A 48 -3.72 -9.91 10.51
C HIS A 48 -2.44 -9.75 11.33
N PHE A 49 -1.88 -10.87 11.77
CA PHE A 49 -0.66 -10.86 12.59
C PHE A 49 0.55 -10.34 11.82
N MET A 50 0.66 -10.61 10.51
CA MET A 50 1.68 -10.01 9.67
C MET A 50 1.52 -8.49 9.59
N ARG A 51 0.32 -7.97 9.30
CA ARG A 51 0.06 -6.51 9.29
C ARG A 51 0.34 -5.88 10.66
N LYS A 52 0.05 -6.58 11.76
CA LYS A 52 0.42 -6.15 13.11
C LYS A 52 1.93 -6.10 13.32
N ALA A 53 2.68 -7.07 12.81
CA ALA A 53 4.14 -7.05 12.85
C ALA A 53 4.71 -5.86 12.05
N ILE A 54 4.19 -5.60 10.85
CA ILE A 54 4.56 -4.43 10.04
C ILE A 54 4.29 -3.12 10.79
N ALA A 55 3.13 -2.99 11.44
CA ALA A 55 2.75 -1.79 12.19
C ALA A 55 3.62 -1.49 13.42
N LEU A 56 4.34 -2.49 13.94
CA LEU A 56 5.15 -2.39 15.16
C LEU A 56 6.65 -2.54 14.91
N ALA A 57 7.06 -2.77 13.67
CA ALA A 57 8.46 -2.96 13.30
C ALA A 57 9.29 -1.68 13.42
N GLU A 58 10.60 -1.83 13.60
CA GLU A 58 11.55 -0.74 13.37
C GLU A 58 11.58 -0.37 11.87
N PRO A 59 11.50 0.91 11.49
CA PRO A 59 11.42 1.34 10.08
C PRO A 59 12.60 0.88 9.21
N GLU A 60 13.77 0.68 9.79
CA GLU A 60 15.00 0.26 9.11
C GLU A 60 14.90 -1.18 8.58
N GLY A 61 14.20 -2.05 9.31
CA GLY A 61 13.98 -3.46 8.91
C GLY A 61 12.81 -3.64 7.96
N LEU A 62 12.11 -2.56 7.59
CA LEU A 62 10.86 -2.60 6.86
C LEU A 62 11.04 -2.09 5.42
N ARG A 63 10.64 -2.90 4.45
CA ARG A 63 10.52 -2.52 3.03
C ARG A 63 9.06 -2.58 2.63
N ILE A 64 8.54 -1.51 2.03
CA ILE A 64 7.13 -1.38 1.65
C ILE A 64 7.06 -0.97 0.19
N LEU A 65 6.48 -1.83 -0.64
CA LEU A 65 6.19 -1.55 -2.03
C LEU A 65 4.70 -1.35 -2.23
N VAL A 66 4.37 -0.31 -2.99
CA VAL A 66 3.00 0.09 -3.27
C VAL A 66 2.85 0.31 -4.77
N ARG A 67 1.73 -0.17 -5.31
CA ARG A 67 1.34 0.09 -6.70
C ARG A 67 -0.12 0.47 -6.75
N SER A 68 -0.44 1.51 -7.52
CA SER A 68 -1.85 1.87 -7.71
C SER A 68 -2.59 0.82 -8.54
N TYR A 69 -3.84 0.60 -8.15
CA TYR A 69 -4.85 -0.15 -8.87
C TYR A 69 -6.01 0.83 -9.16
N PRO A 70 -6.82 0.65 -10.23
CA PRO A 70 -7.89 1.60 -10.56
C PRO A 70 -8.76 2.02 -9.36
N GLY A 71 -9.16 3.29 -9.38
CA GLY A 71 -9.87 3.93 -8.27
C GLY A 71 -8.91 4.36 -7.16
N PHE A 72 -9.30 4.08 -5.91
CA PHE A 72 -8.52 4.39 -4.71
C PHE A 72 -7.88 3.13 -4.10
N LEU A 73 -7.62 2.12 -4.93
CA LEU A 73 -7.09 0.85 -4.52
C LEU A 73 -5.58 0.79 -4.75
N TYR A 74 -4.88 0.09 -3.88
CA TYR A 74 -3.43 -0.10 -3.97
C TYR A 74 -3.08 -1.55 -3.65
N TYR A 75 -2.22 -2.15 -4.47
CA TYR A 75 -1.50 -3.34 -4.07
C TYR A 75 -0.37 -2.92 -3.14
N VAL A 76 -0.28 -3.58 -1.99
CA VAL A 76 0.76 -3.37 -1.01
C VAL A 76 1.49 -4.68 -0.79
N ALA A 77 2.81 -4.65 -0.94
CA ALA A 77 3.71 -5.71 -0.53
C ALA A 77 4.64 -5.16 0.55
N ALA A 78 4.80 -5.88 1.65
CA ALA A 78 5.67 -5.48 2.74
C ALA A 78 6.57 -6.65 3.14
N GLU A 79 7.83 -6.34 3.39
CA GLU A 79 8.83 -7.25 3.90
C GLU A 79 9.44 -6.65 5.16
N LEU A 80 9.40 -7.42 6.24
CA LEU A 80 10.06 -7.14 7.50
C LEU A 80 11.20 -8.13 7.67
N SER A 81 12.41 -7.64 7.88
CA SER A 81 13.59 -8.46 8.14
C SER A 81 14.33 -7.96 9.37
N ASN A 82 14.71 -8.88 10.26
CA ASN A 82 15.53 -8.62 11.42
C ASN A 82 16.42 -9.83 11.76
N ASP A 83 17.11 -9.78 12.88
CA ASP A 83 17.99 -10.85 13.38
C ASP A 83 17.26 -12.17 13.69
N GLN A 84 15.94 -12.12 13.92
CA GLN A 84 15.10 -13.28 14.21
C GLN A 84 14.52 -13.94 12.96
N GLY A 85 14.54 -13.25 11.81
CA GLY A 85 14.09 -13.79 10.54
C GLY A 85 13.38 -12.76 9.66
N MET A 86 12.56 -13.27 8.76
CA MET A 86 11.90 -12.47 7.73
C MET A 86 10.41 -12.81 7.64
N VAL A 87 9.58 -11.78 7.45
CA VAL A 87 8.15 -11.88 7.19
C VAL A 87 7.84 -11.10 5.93
N THR A 88 7.26 -11.77 4.94
CA THR A 88 6.76 -11.12 3.71
C THR A 88 5.24 -11.26 3.67
N THR A 89 4.54 -10.17 3.39
CA THR A 89 3.08 -10.15 3.30
C THR A 89 2.60 -9.21 2.22
N CYS A 90 1.37 -9.40 1.77
CA CYS A 90 0.77 -8.56 0.75
C CYS A 90 -0.76 -8.45 0.94
N TRP A 91 -1.32 -7.34 0.51
CA TRP A 91 -2.77 -7.09 0.56
C TRP A 91 -3.19 -5.99 -0.42
N VAL A 92 -4.50 -5.87 -0.63
CA VAL A 92 -5.09 -4.71 -1.31
C VAL A 92 -5.54 -3.71 -0.25
N HIS A 93 -5.09 -2.47 -0.37
CA HIS A 93 -5.49 -1.36 0.47
C HIS A 93 -6.47 -0.46 -0.29
N GLU A 94 -7.56 -0.07 0.37
CA GLU A 94 -8.49 0.94 -0.12
C GLU A 94 -8.25 2.25 0.63
N ASP A 95 -7.93 3.30 -0.12
CA ASP A 95 -7.69 4.64 0.41
C ASP A 95 -8.99 5.44 0.49
N GLY A 96 -9.79 5.13 1.52
CA GLY A 96 -11.05 5.81 1.78
C GLY A 96 -10.92 7.32 2.03
N ILE A 97 -9.78 7.77 2.57
CA ILE A 97 -9.53 9.20 2.81
C ILE A 97 -9.40 9.94 1.48
N LYS A 98 -8.65 9.38 0.52
CA LYS A 98 -8.54 10.00 -0.80
C LYS A 98 -9.88 10.02 -1.54
N SER A 99 -10.68 8.96 -1.39
CA SER A 99 -12.04 8.91 -1.92
C SER A 99 -12.92 10.03 -1.35
N GLU A 100 -12.98 10.15 -0.02
CA GLU A 100 -13.79 11.14 0.68
C GLU A 100 -13.34 12.58 0.37
N ARG A 101 -12.03 12.82 0.19
CA ARG A 101 -11.54 14.13 -0.30
C ARG A 101 -12.12 14.49 -1.67
N GLY A 102 -12.34 13.52 -2.54
CA GLY A 102 -12.98 13.73 -3.84
C GLY A 102 -14.44 14.17 -3.69
N ASP A 103 -15.17 13.58 -2.75
CA ASP A 103 -16.56 13.96 -2.46
C ASP A 103 -16.68 15.37 -1.86
N HIS A 104 -15.64 15.83 -1.15
CA HIS A 104 -15.57 17.13 -0.49
C HIS A 104 -14.60 18.13 -1.16
N GLU A 105 -14.35 17.99 -2.47
CA GLU A 105 -13.41 18.85 -3.20
C GLU A 105 -13.80 20.34 -3.16
N SER A 106 -15.10 20.64 -3.11
CA SER A 106 -15.62 22.02 -3.02
C SER A 106 -15.58 22.63 -1.62
N GLU A 107 -15.20 21.85 -0.60
CA GLU A 107 -15.17 22.24 0.81
C GLU A 107 -13.73 22.22 1.35
N PRO A 108 -12.91 23.27 1.09
CA PRO A 108 -11.48 23.25 1.41
C PRO A 108 -11.20 23.16 2.92
N ASP A 109 -12.15 23.59 3.76
CA ASP A 109 -12.05 23.54 5.22
C ASP A 109 -12.53 22.20 5.81
N HIS A 110 -12.97 21.23 4.97
CA HIS A 110 -13.41 19.93 5.46
C HIS A 110 -12.23 19.17 6.12
N PRO A 111 -12.40 18.60 7.33
CA PRO A 111 -11.29 17.99 8.09
C PRO A 111 -10.52 16.89 7.33
N VAL A 112 -11.18 16.20 6.39
CA VAL A 112 -10.60 15.11 5.58
C VAL A 112 -9.36 15.56 4.79
N HIS A 113 -9.29 16.83 4.40
CA HIS A 113 -8.15 17.40 3.67
C HIS A 113 -6.88 17.48 4.52
N GLY A 114 -7.01 17.45 5.85
CA GLY A 114 -5.89 17.46 6.79
C GLY A 114 -5.37 16.07 7.20
N ILE A 115 -6.03 14.98 6.77
CA ILE A 115 -5.69 13.62 7.20
C ILE A 115 -4.76 12.96 6.19
N LEU A 116 -3.51 12.71 6.53
CA LEU A 116 -2.55 12.00 5.66
C LEU A 116 -3.06 10.60 5.27
N CYS A 117 -2.95 10.24 3.98
CA CYS A 117 -3.40 8.95 3.47
C CYS A 117 -2.36 8.21 2.62
N LEU A 118 -2.67 6.98 2.18
CA LEU A 118 -1.73 6.16 1.39
C LEU A 118 -1.41 6.80 0.03
N THR A 119 -2.40 7.44 -0.60
CA THR A 119 -2.19 8.17 -1.86
C THR A 119 -1.17 9.28 -1.70
N ASP A 120 -1.22 10.03 -0.60
CA ASP A 120 -0.23 11.08 -0.33
C ASP A 120 1.18 10.49 -0.20
N LEU A 121 1.32 9.37 0.52
CA LEU A 121 2.60 8.66 0.66
C LEU A 121 3.09 8.08 -0.66
N PHE A 122 2.20 7.52 -1.48
CA PHE A 122 2.53 6.98 -2.80
C PHE A 122 3.04 8.08 -3.74
N ASP A 123 2.35 9.22 -3.78
CA ASP A 123 2.68 10.33 -4.67
C ASP A 123 4.00 11.03 -4.26
N GLN A 124 4.40 10.96 -2.99
CA GLN A 124 5.67 11.50 -2.45
C GLN A 124 6.90 10.62 -2.70
N ASN A 125 6.71 9.36 -3.09
CA ASN A 125 7.80 8.40 -3.28
C ASN A 125 8.01 8.10 -4.76
N GLU A 126 9.23 7.71 -5.11
CA GLU A 126 9.62 7.43 -6.50
C GLU A 126 9.41 5.96 -6.89
N PRO A 127 9.22 5.66 -8.19
CA PRO A 127 9.26 4.30 -8.71
C PRO A 127 10.56 3.58 -8.38
N ILE A 128 10.48 2.28 -8.13
CA ILE A 128 11.67 1.44 -7.97
C ILE A 128 12.31 1.14 -9.33
N GLY A 129 13.63 1.07 -9.38
CA GLY A 129 14.38 0.70 -10.59
C GLY A 129 14.42 -0.82 -10.84
N GLU A 130 14.84 -1.24 -12.04
CA GLU A 130 14.97 -2.66 -12.42
C GLU A 130 15.94 -3.43 -11.52
N ASP A 131 17.04 -2.80 -11.11
CA ASP A 131 18.01 -3.42 -10.20
C ASP A 131 17.39 -3.68 -8.83
N GLU A 132 16.53 -2.78 -8.35
CA GLU A 132 15.86 -2.90 -7.06
C GLU A 132 14.82 -4.01 -7.09
N HIS A 133 14.14 -4.20 -8.23
CA HIS A 133 13.26 -5.35 -8.47
C HIS A 133 13.99 -6.69 -8.25
N ARG A 134 15.24 -6.82 -8.72
CA ARG A 134 16.02 -8.07 -8.60
C ARG A 134 16.48 -8.38 -7.17
N THR A 135 16.49 -7.37 -6.30
CA THR A 135 16.86 -7.52 -4.88
C THR A 135 15.69 -7.92 -3.98
N LEU A 136 14.48 -7.97 -4.52
CA LEU A 136 13.29 -8.36 -3.77
C LEU A 136 13.31 -9.86 -3.46
N GLY A 137 12.80 -10.24 -2.28
CA GLY A 137 12.57 -11.65 -1.99
C GLY A 137 11.61 -12.30 -3.00
N GLU A 138 11.79 -13.61 -3.24
CA GLU A 138 11.03 -14.37 -4.24
C GLU A 138 9.51 -14.21 -4.11
N LEU A 139 9.00 -14.24 -2.88
CA LEU A 139 7.56 -14.07 -2.60
C LEU A 139 7.03 -12.69 -2.97
N MET A 140 7.84 -11.64 -2.79
CA MET A 140 7.47 -10.28 -3.15
C MET A 140 7.48 -10.10 -4.67
N GLN A 141 8.47 -10.67 -5.37
CA GLN A 141 8.49 -10.70 -6.83
C GLN A 141 7.27 -11.44 -7.40
N GLU A 142 6.98 -12.64 -6.90
CA GLU A 142 5.83 -13.44 -7.36
C GLU A 142 4.51 -12.68 -7.19
N TYR A 143 4.33 -11.99 -6.06
CA TYR A 143 3.15 -11.18 -5.85
C TYR A 143 3.05 -10.01 -6.85
N MET A 144 4.17 -9.33 -7.10
CA MET A 144 4.21 -8.20 -8.03
C MET A 144 3.86 -8.62 -9.45
N GLU A 145 4.43 -9.74 -9.92
CA GLU A 145 4.12 -10.32 -11.22
C GLU A 145 2.64 -10.69 -11.33
N ARG A 146 2.06 -11.31 -10.28
CA ARG A 146 0.61 -11.63 -10.27
C ARG A 146 -0.26 -10.37 -10.34
N ALA A 147 0.11 -9.32 -9.63
CA ALA A 147 -0.60 -8.04 -9.68
C ALA A 147 -0.49 -7.37 -11.06
N GLU A 148 0.63 -7.55 -11.78
CA GLU A 148 0.81 -7.11 -13.17
C GLU A 148 -0.11 -7.86 -14.14
N LEU A 149 -0.21 -9.18 -14.00
CA LEU A 149 -1.07 -10.01 -14.85
C LEU A 149 -2.58 -9.71 -14.70
N CYS A 150 -3.02 -9.24 -13.53
CA CYS A 150 -4.40 -8.81 -13.34
C CYS A 150 -4.79 -7.62 -14.24
N LYS A 151 -3.84 -6.73 -14.55
CA LYS A 151 -4.06 -5.55 -15.42
C LYS A 151 -4.29 -5.95 -16.88
N GLU A 152 -3.61 -6.99 -17.35
CA GLU A 152 -3.69 -7.44 -18.75
C GLU A 152 -5.03 -8.11 -19.09
N ARG A 153 -5.72 -8.67 -18.09
CA ARG A 153 -7.04 -9.30 -18.27
C ARG A 153 -8.18 -8.32 -18.42
N GLU A 154 -8.01 -7.08 -17.97
CA GLU A 154 -9.04 -6.03 -18.02
C GLU A 154 -8.89 -5.11 -19.24
N SER A 155 -7.84 -5.28 -20.05
CA SER A 155 -7.72 -4.59 -21.35
C SER A 155 -8.57 -5.32 -22.39
N PRO A 156 -9.64 -4.71 -22.95
CA PRO A 156 -10.42 -5.35 -24.01
C PRO A 156 -9.50 -5.66 -25.19
N LYS A 157 -9.53 -6.90 -25.69
CA LYS A 157 -9.04 -7.18 -27.03
C LYS A 157 -9.92 -6.37 -27.99
N VAL A 158 -9.33 -5.34 -28.59
CA VAL A 158 -9.94 -4.53 -29.66
C VAL A 158 -10.35 -5.43 -30.82
#